data_AF-A0A7X0VCX3-F1
#
_entry.id   AF-A0A7X0VCX3-F1
#
_cell.length_a   1.000
_cell.length_b   1.000
_cell.length_c   1.000
_cell.angle_alpha   90.00
_cell.angle_beta   90.00
_cell.angle_gamma   90.00
#
_symmetry.space_group_name_H-M   'P 1'
#
loop_
_entity.id
_entity.type
_entity.pdbx_description
1 polymer ?
#
loop_
_entity_poly.entity_id
_entity_poly.type
_entity_poly.pdbx_seq_one_letter_code
_entity_poly.pdbx_strand_id
1 'polypeptide(L)'
;MGFEGTTYEKKSDGTFDYIDSIKNPKDGLNFDQAVSKFLTWPGGGYAGIVRKQFFKGSEGTQASLDATKKVEPFVPKTIWSPFTFNAAENDVLTTSGGDINTYMEEMKTKFVTGKVPFSEWDNYVSKLKKMGLDKYVGVYKTAYERYQQK
;
A
#
# COMPACT_ATOMS: atom_id res chain seq x y z
N MET A 1 -16.38 7.04 -12.93
CA MET A 1 -16.47 7.70 -14.25
C MET A 1 -17.24 9.02 -14.22
N GLY A 2 -18.17 9.24 -13.27
CA GLY A 2 -18.83 10.54 -13.09
C GLY A 2 -20.25 10.56 -13.63
N PHE A 3 -20.56 11.55 -14.45
CA PHE A 3 -21.86 11.78 -15.09
C PHE A 3 -21.80 11.43 -16.59
N GLU A 4 -22.76 10.63 -17.07
CA GLU A 4 -22.85 10.24 -18.48
C GLU A 4 -23.15 11.47 -19.36
N GLY A 5 -22.51 11.57 -20.52
CA GLY A 5 -22.60 12.72 -21.43
C GLY A 5 -21.73 13.92 -21.04
N THR A 6 -21.34 14.03 -19.76
CA THR A 6 -20.49 15.13 -19.26
C THR A 6 -19.04 14.70 -19.05
N THR A 7 -18.84 13.49 -18.55
CA THR A 7 -17.50 12.97 -18.21
C THR A 7 -17.22 11.65 -18.92
N TYR A 8 -18.22 10.81 -19.13
CA TYR A 8 -18.06 9.53 -19.81
C TYR A 8 -19.23 9.24 -20.74
N GLU A 9 -19.06 8.27 -21.62
CA GLU A 9 -20.08 7.76 -22.53
C GLU A 9 -20.08 6.23 -22.52
N LYS A 10 -21.24 5.65 -22.83
CA LYS A 10 -21.38 4.23 -23.15
C LYS A 10 -21.20 4.02 -24.65
N LYS A 11 -20.25 3.17 -25.02
CA LYS A 11 -19.99 2.77 -26.41
C LYS A 11 -21.02 1.75 -26.89
N SER A 12 -21.13 1.61 -28.21
CA SER A 12 -22.04 0.67 -28.87
C SER A 12 -21.78 -0.80 -28.49
N ASP A 13 -20.55 -1.14 -28.13
CA ASP A 13 -20.14 -2.47 -27.63
C ASP A 13 -20.50 -2.70 -26.15
N GLY A 14 -21.17 -1.75 -25.50
CA GLY A 14 -21.55 -1.81 -24.09
C GLY A 14 -20.43 -1.45 -23.12
N THR A 15 -19.25 -1.08 -23.60
CA THR A 15 -18.16 -0.57 -22.77
C THR A 15 -18.37 0.89 -22.41
N PHE A 16 -17.66 1.36 -21.39
CA PHE A 16 -17.71 2.74 -20.93
C PHE A 16 -16.33 3.37 -21.11
N ASP A 17 -16.31 4.62 -21.55
CA ASP A 17 -15.06 5.37 -21.74
C ASP A 17 -15.27 6.85 -21.40
N TYR A 18 -14.17 7.51 -20.99
CA TYR A 18 -14.21 8.95 -20.80
C TYR A 18 -14.39 9.64 -22.16
N ILE A 19 -15.14 10.75 -22.18
CA ILE A 19 -15.30 11.56 -23.39
C ILE A 19 -13.97 12.25 -23.73
N ASP A 20 -13.85 12.74 -24.97
CA ASP A 20 -12.59 13.28 -25.49
C ASP A 20 -12.03 14.46 -24.66
N SER A 21 -12.91 15.35 -24.17
CA SER A 21 -12.49 16.49 -23.33
C SER A 21 -11.83 16.11 -22.00
N ILE A 22 -12.02 14.86 -21.56
CA ILE A 22 -11.38 14.30 -20.37
C ILE A 22 -10.12 13.52 -20.73
N LYS A 23 -10.13 12.76 -21.83
CA LYS A 23 -8.98 11.96 -22.29
C LYS A 23 -7.86 12.82 -22.86
N ASN A 24 -8.23 13.84 -23.61
CA ASN A 24 -7.37 14.79 -24.30
C ASN A 24 -7.74 16.21 -23.83
N PRO A 25 -7.58 16.52 -22.54
CA PRO A 25 -8.00 17.80 -22.00
C PRO A 25 -7.19 18.93 -22.65
N LYS A 26 -7.89 20.01 -22.98
CA LYS A 26 -7.24 21.25 -23.41
C LYS A 26 -6.62 21.94 -22.19
N ASP A 27 -5.82 22.96 -22.42
CA ASP A 27 -5.22 23.80 -21.37
C ASP A 27 -4.08 23.15 -20.56
N GLY A 28 -3.44 22.11 -21.10
CA GLY A 28 -2.23 21.52 -20.52
C GLY A 28 -2.45 20.65 -19.29
N LEU A 29 -3.70 20.29 -18.98
CA LEU A 29 -4.02 19.34 -17.93
C LEU A 29 -3.61 17.93 -18.34
N ASN A 30 -3.28 17.09 -17.37
CA ASN A 30 -3.28 15.65 -17.59
C ASN A 30 -4.68 15.06 -17.34
N PHE A 31 -4.86 13.80 -17.72
CA PHE A 31 -6.12 13.07 -17.55
C PHE A 31 -6.66 13.14 -16.10
N ASP A 32 -5.81 12.88 -15.10
CA ASP A 32 -6.22 12.87 -13.70
C ASP A 32 -6.73 14.25 -13.27
N GLN A 33 -6.00 15.32 -13.61
CA GLN A 33 -6.39 16.70 -13.34
C GLN A 33 -7.72 17.10 -14.02
N ALA A 34 -7.96 16.62 -15.23
CA ALA A 34 -9.21 16.85 -15.95
C ALA A 34 -10.40 16.17 -15.24
N VAL A 35 -10.22 14.92 -14.79
CA VAL A 35 -11.25 14.19 -14.05
C VAL A 35 -11.50 14.78 -12.66
N SER A 36 -10.46 15.25 -11.97
CA SER A 36 -10.57 15.84 -10.62
C SER A 36 -11.42 17.10 -10.55
N LYS A 37 -11.67 17.77 -11.68
CA LYS A 37 -12.63 18.90 -11.74
C LYS A 37 -14.07 18.48 -11.47
N PHE A 38 -14.40 17.22 -11.72
CA PHE A 38 -15.76 16.69 -11.63
C PHE A 38 -15.94 15.71 -10.48
N LEU A 39 -14.88 15.00 -10.10
CA LEU A 39 -14.92 13.90 -9.15
C LEU A 39 -13.88 14.11 -8.06
N THR A 40 -14.17 13.66 -6.84
CA THR A 40 -13.21 13.59 -5.72
C THR A 40 -12.09 12.55 -5.94
N TRP A 41 -11.97 12.03 -7.15
CA TRP A 41 -10.90 11.13 -7.58
C TRP A 41 -9.73 11.99 -8.09
N PRO A 42 -8.52 11.87 -7.50
CA PRO A 42 -7.68 10.67 -7.59
C PRO A 42 -6.79 10.46 -6.33
N GLY A 43 -7.39 10.40 -5.13
CA GLY A 43 -6.62 10.34 -3.87
C GLY A 43 -6.55 8.99 -3.14
N GLY A 44 -7.28 7.97 -3.61
CA GLY A 44 -7.53 6.75 -2.82
C GLY A 44 -8.35 7.05 -1.55
N GLY A 45 -8.97 6.02 -0.95
CA GLY A 45 -9.66 6.17 0.36
C GLY A 45 -11.16 6.51 0.33
N TYR A 46 -11.81 6.53 -0.84
CA TYR A 46 -13.27 6.54 -0.91
C TYR A 46 -13.82 5.12 -0.72
N ALA A 47 -14.90 4.98 0.05
CA ALA A 47 -15.61 3.70 0.14
C ALA A 47 -16.26 3.40 -1.21
N GLY A 48 -15.77 2.38 -1.92
CA GLY A 48 -16.30 2.04 -3.23
C GLY A 48 -15.82 0.68 -3.73
N ILE A 49 -16.65 0.06 -4.58
CA ILE A 49 -16.28 -1.14 -5.33
C ILE A 49 -15.74 -0.70 -6.68
N VAL A 50 -14.43 -0.86 -6.88
CA VAL A 50 -13.79 -0.60 -8.17
C VAL A 50 -14.05 -1.78 -9.10
N ARG A 51 -14.61 -1.51 -10.28
CA ARG A 51 -14.86 -2.53 -11.31
C ARG A 51 -14.07 -2.18 -12.56
N LYS A 52 -13.40 -3.17 -13.15
CA LYS A 52 -12.60 -3.03 -14.39
C LYS A 52 -13.37 -2.34 -15.52
N GLN A 53 -14.68 -2.58 -15.61
CA GLN A 53 -15.56 -1.97 -16.61
C GLN A 53 -15.60 -0.43 -16.52
N PHE A 54 -15.52 0.12 -15.31
CA PHE A 54 -15.70 1.56 -15.04
C PHE A 54 -14.41 2.25 -14.58
N PHE A 55 -13.32 1.51 -14.42
CA PHE A 55 -12.07 2.06 -13.93
C PHE A 55 -11.07 2.24 -15.07
N LYS A 56 -10.73 3.49 -15.39
CA LYS A 56 -9.76 3.86 -16.44
C LYS A 56 -8.54 4.60 -15.87
N GLY A 57 -8.22 4.37 -14.59
CA GLY A 57 -7.00 4.87 -13.96
C GLY A 57 -5.75 4.10 -14.40
N SER A 58 -4.59 4.61 -14.00
CA SER A 58 -3.27 4.06 -14.34
C SER A 58 -3.11 2.57 -13.96
N GLU A 59 -3.79 2.12 -12.91
CA GLU A 59 -3.78 0.76 -12.39
C GLU A 59 -4.45 -0.24 -13.35
N GLY A 60 -5.33 0.24 -14.23
CA GLY A 60 -6.00 -0.57 -15.27
C GLY A 60 -5.24 -0.65 -16.60
N THR A 61 -4.11 0.02 -16.74
CA THR A 61 -3.34 0.04 -18.00
C THR A 61 -2.69 -1.31 -18.30
N GLN A 62 -2.41 -1.57 -19.57
CA GLN A 62 -1.72 -2.79 -19.98
C GLN A 62 -0.34 -2.94 -19.32
N ALA A 63 0.39 -1.82 -19.18
CA ALA A 63 1.67 -1.79 -18.49
C ALA A 63 1.56 -2.22 -17.02
N SER A 64 0.56 -1.71 -16.29
CA SER A 64 0.28 -2.13 -14.91
C SER A 64 -0.08 -3.62 -14.83
N LEU A 65 -0.94 -4.11 -15.73
CA LEU A 65 -1.31 -5.52 -15.78
C LEU A 65 -0.12 -6.45 -16.08
N ASP A 66 0.77 -6.05 -16.98
CA ASP A 66 1.97 -6.82 -17.31
C ASP A 66 3.01 -6.78 -16.20
N ALA A 67 3.11 -5.66 -15.46
CA ALA A 67 3.90 -5.60 -14.24
C ALA A 67 3.33 -6.53 -13.15
N THR A 68 2.01 -6.56 -12.97
CA THR A 68 1.35 -7.46 -12.00
C THR A 68 1.69 -8.93 -12.26
N LYS A 69 1.64 -9.39 -13.52
CA LYS A 69 2.00 -10.78 -13.88
C LYS A 69 3.44 -11.16 -13.49
N LYS A 70 4.36 -10.21 -13.50
CA LYS A 70 5.76 -10.44 -13.12
C LYS A 70 5.93 -10.61 -11.60
N VAL A 71 5.08 -9.95 -10.81
CA VAL A 71 5.13 -10.03 -9.34
C VAL A 71 4.20 -11.10 -8.77
N GLU A 72 3.20 -11.54 -9.52
CA GLU A 72 2.21 -12.55 -9.12
C GLU A 72 2.84 -13.83 -8.52
N PRO A 73 3.93 -14.40 -9.06
CA PRO A 73 4.57 -15.58 -8.46
C PRO A 73 5.17 -15.34 -7.08
N PHE A 74 5.43 -14.08 -6.72
CA PHE A 74 6.05 -13.68 -5.45
C PHE A 74 5.01 -13.15 -4.44
N VAL A 75 3.73 -13.07 -4.81
CA VAL A 75 2.67 -12.66 -3.90
C VAL A 75 2.52 -13.71 -2.80
N PRO A 76 2.51 -13.32 -1.51
CA PRO A 76 2.29 -14.26 -0.42
C PRO A 76 0.96 -14.99 -0.58
N LYS A 77 0.95 -16.31 -0.36
CA LYS A 77 -0.29 -17.12 -0.38
C LYS A 77 -1.33 -16.62 0.61
N THR A 78 -0.88 -16.10 1.74
CA THR A 78 -1.72 -15.56 2.80
C THR A 78 -1.47 -14.06 2.92
N ILE A 79 -2.52 -13.27 2.68
CA ILE A 79 -2.53 -11.83 2.96
C ILE A 79 -3.25 -11.64 4.29
N TRP A 80 -2.50 -11.30 5.34
CA TRP A 80 -3.11 -10.99 6.63
C TRP A 80 -3.77 -9.62 6.58
N SER A 81 -5.00 -9.54 7.09
CA SER A 81 -5.60 -8.24 7.41
C SER A 81 -4.83 -7.55 8.55
N PRO A 82 -4.88 -6.22 8.66
CA PRO A 82 -4.33 -5.52 9.81
C PRO A 82 -4.86 -6.11 11.11
N PHE A 83 -3.96 -6.43 12.05
CA PHE A 83 -4.36 -6.97 13.35
C PHE A 83 -4.93 -5.87 14.24
N THR A 84 -5.91 -6.24 15.06
CA THR A 84 -6.42 -5.36 16.12
C THR A 84 -5.61 -5.58 17.40
N PHE A 85 -5.06 -4.49 17.91
CA PHE A 85 -4.30 -4.46 19.16
C PHE A 85 -5.13 -3.85 20.29
N ASN A 86 -5.00 -4.38 21.50
CA ASN A 86 -5.55 -3.78 22.71
C ASN A 86 -4.64 -2.63 23.23
N ALA A 87 -5.07 -1.93 24.28
CA ALA A 87 -4.33 -0.79 24.83
C ALA A 87 -2.90 -1.17 25.27
N ALA A 88 -2.74 -2.25 26.03
CA ALA A 88 -1.44 -2.70 26.53
C ALA A 88 -0.50 -3.14 25.39
N GLU A 89 -1.05 -3.78 24.35
CA GLU A 89 -0.31 -4.13 23.14
C GLU A 89 0.15 -2.87 22.39
N ASN A 90 -0.73 -1.88 22.22
CA ASN A 90 -0.39 -0.60 21.58
C ASN A 90 0.67 0.18 22.34
N ASP A 91 0.64 0.17 23.68
CA ASP A 91 1.68 0.83 24.49
C ASP A 91 3.07 0.25 24.18
N VAL A 92 3.18 -1.08 24.02
CA VAL A 92 4.44 -1.73 23.64
C VAL A 92 4.86 -1.36 22.23
N LEU A 93 3.93 -1.38 21.28
CA LEU A 93 4.20 -1.08 19.87
C LEU A 93 4.64 0.38 19.65
N THR A 94 4.07 1.32 20.41
CA THR A 94 4.35 2.75 20.26
C THR A 94 5.60 3.19 21.02
N THR A 95 5.91 2.56 22.17
CA THR A 95 7.12 2.88 22.95
C THR A 95 8.32 2.11 22.41
N SER A 96 8.58 0.91 22.92
CA SER A 96 9.73 0.08 22.53
C SER A 96 9.75 -0.20 21.02
N GLY A 97 8.58 -0.38 20.39
CA GLY A 97 8.50 -0.57 18.95
C GLY A 97 8.96 0.63 18.12
N GLY A 98 8.74 1.86 18.59
CA GLY A 98 9.22 3.07 17.92
C GLY A 98 10.74 3.15 17.89
N ASP A 99 11.39 2.90 19.03
CA ASP A 99 12.85 2.88 19.16
C ASP A 99 13.47 1.75 18.32
N ILE A 100 12.87 0.55 18.37
CA ILE A 100 13.29 -0.62 17.57
C ILE A 100 13.27 -0.29 16.09
N ASN A 101 12.18 0.30 15.60
CA ASN A 101 12.02 0.67 14.19
C ASN A 101 13.06 1.70 13.76
N THR A 102 13.28 2.73 14.59
CA THR A 102 14.28 3.77 14.31
C THR A 102 15.68 3.17 14.19
N TYR A 103 16.08 2.34 15.16
CA TYR A 103 17.38 1.68 15.14
C TYR A 103 17.54 0.73 13.95
N MET A 104 16.49 -0.03 13.60
CA MET A 104 16.48 -0.90 12.42
C MET A 104 16.70 -0.11 11.13
N GLU A 105 15.98 0.99 10.93
CA GLU A 105 16.08 1.82 9.72
C GLU A 105 17.48 2.44 9.56
N GLU A 106 18.07 2.93 10.65
CA GLU A 106 19.44 3.42 10.64
C GLU A 106 20.45 2.33 10.29
N MET A 107 20.33 1.16 10.90
CA MET A 107 21.25 0.04 10.67
C MET A 107 21.12 -0.52 9.27
N LYS A 108 19.89 -0.64 8.74
CA LYS A 108 19.63 -0.99 7.34
C LYS A 108 20.39 -0.06 6.40
N THR A 109 20.30 1.26 6.61
CA THR A 109 21.03 2.25 5.82
C THR A 109 22.55 2.04 5.90
N LYS A 110 23.07 1.79 7.10
CA LYS A 110 24.50 1.54 7.32
C LYS A 110 25.00 0.25 6.67
N PHE A 111 24.22 -0.83 6.72
CA PHE A 111 24.54 -2.10 6.05
C PHE A 111 24.53 -1.94 4.53
N VAL A 112 23.48 -1.34 3.95
CA VAL A 112 23.34 -1.15 2.50
C VAL A 112 24.47 -0.28 1.94
N THR A 113 24.87 0.76 2.66
CA THR A 113 25.95 1.68 2.25
C THR A 113 27.35 1.15 2.56
N GLY A 114 27.47 -0.02 3.21
CA GLY A 114 28.76 -0.59 3.61
C GLY A 114 29.45 0.12 4.77
N LYS A 115 28.79 1.09 5.43
CA LYS A 115 29.32 1.76 6.63
C LYS A 115 29.44 0.82 7.83
N VAL A 116 28.63 -0.24 7.87
CA VAL A 116 28.73 -1.33 8.84
C VAL A 116 28.82 -2.64 8.07
N PRO A 117 29.84 -3.48 8.32
CA PRO A 117 29.96 -4.78 7.67
C PRO A 117 28.94 -5.78 8.27
N PHE A 118 28.52 -6.77 7.48
CA PHE A 118 27.59 -7.81 7.94
C PHE A 118 28.17 -8.73 9.03
N SER A 119 29.47 -8.68 9.32
CA SER A 119 30.05 -9.33 10.51
C SER A 119 29.48 -8.78 11.82
N GLU A 120 28.90 -7.57 11.82
CA GLU A 120 28.23 -6.95 12.97
C GLU A 120 26.76 -7.38 13.14
N TRP A 121 26.28 -8.32 12.33
CA TRP A 121 24.86 -8.74 12.34
C TRP A 121 24.40 -9.25 13.71
N ASP A 122 25.20 -10.09 14.37
CA ASP A 122 24.82 -10.65 15.67
C ASP A 122 24.79 -9.59 16.77
N ASN A 123 25.67 -8.59 16.70
CA ASN A 123 25.66 -7.43 17.60
C ASN A 123 24.40 -6.58 17.40
N TYR A 124 24.00 -6.36 16.15
CA TYR A 124 22.76 -5.69 15.78
C TYR A 124 21.53 -6.42 16.37
N VAL A 125 21.43 -7.74 16.17
CA VAL A 125 20.33 -8.57 16.71
C VAL A 125 20.33 -8.55 18.24
N SER A 126 21.50 -8.67 18.88
CA SER A 126 21.63 -8.62 20.34
C SER A 126 21.14 -7.29 20.91
N LYS A 127 21.47 -6.17 20.24
CA LYS A 127 20.98 -4.85 20.63
C LYS A 127 19.46 -4.74 20.49
N LEU A 128 18.87 -5.23 19.39
CA LEU A 128 17.42 -5.27 19.25
C LEU A 128 16.73 -6.06 20.37
N LYS A 129 17.29 -7.22 20.74
CA LYS A 129 16.77 -8.01 21.88
C LYS A 129 16.79 -7.23 23.19
N LYS A 130 17.89 -6.51 23.47
CA LYS A 130 17.99 -5.61 24.65
C LYS A 130 16.99 -4.47 24.61
N MET A 131 16.59 -4.01 23.42
CA MET A 131 15.55 -3.00 23.23
C MET A 131 14.12 -3.55 23.39
N GLY A 132 13.97 -4.86 23.63
CA GLY A 132 12.67 -5.49 23.85
C GLY A 132 12.04 -6.11 22.59
N LEU A 133 12.86 -6.47 21.59
CA LEU A 133 12.36 -7.12 20.36
C LEU A 133 11.49 -8.35 20.65
N ASP A 134 11.86 -9.19 21.62
CA ASP A 134 11.10 -10.40 21.94
C ASP A 134 9.67 -10.05 22.42
N LYS A 135 9.54 -8.97 23.21
CA LYS A 135 8.23 -8.46 23.66
C LYS A 135 7.43 -7.90 22.48
N TYR A 136 8.08 -7.13 21.62
CA TYR A 136 7.47 -6.56 20.41
C TYR A 136 6.91 -7.65 19.48
N VAL A 137 7.72 -8.68 19.18
CA VAL A 137 7.29 -9.83 18.36
C VAL A 137 6.18 -10.62 19.06
N GLY A 138 6.26 -10.77 20.38
CA GLY A 138 5.22 -11.42 21.19
C GLY A 138 3.85 -10.77 21.03
N VAL A 139 3.77 -9.43 20.96
CA VAL A 139 2.51 -8.71 20.72
C VAL A 139 1.88 -9.10 19.38
N TYR A 140 2.66 -9.14 18.30
CA TYR A 140 2.16 -9.58 16.99
C TYR A 140 1.73 -11.04 16.99
N LYS A 141 2.47 -11.91 17.69
CA LYS A 141 2.12 -13.33 17.81
C LYS A 141 0.76 -13.51 18.50
N THR A 142 0.54 -12.85 19.65
CA THR A 142 -0.74 -12.88 20.36
C THR A 142 -1.88 -12.34 19.48
N ALA A 143 -1.63 -11.24 18.77
CA ALA A 143 -2.62 -10.66 17.88
C ALA A 143 -2.96 -11.58 16.70
N TYR A 144 -1.97 -12.29 16.16
CA TYR A 144 -2.15 -13.31 15.13
C TYR A 144 -2.95 -14.52 15.64
N GLU A 145 -2.63 -15.03 16.83
CA GLU A 145 -3.40 -16.13 17.46
C GLU A 145 -4.88 -15.76 17.62
N ARG A 146 -5.16 -14.53 18.06
CA ARG A 146 -6.53 -13.99 18.15
C ARG A 146 -7.19 -13.83 16.78
N TYR A 147 -6.42 -13.48 15.75
CA TYR A 147 -6.92 -13.39 14.37
C TYR A 147 -7.30 -14.77 13.81
N GLN A 148 -6.54 -15.83 14.13
CA GLN A 148 -6.81 -17.20 13.66
C GLN A 148 -8.03 -17.86 14.33
N GLN A 149 -8.52 -17.31 15.44
CA GLN A 149 -9.72 -17.81 16.14
C GLN A 149 -11.03 -17.21 15.61
N LYS A 150 -10.96 -16.30 14.63
CA LYS A 150 -12.11 -15.68 13.97
C LYS A 150 -12.39 -16.36 12.64
#